data_AF-A0A1N6GRV2-F1
#
_entry.id   AF-A0A1N6GRV2-F1
#
_cell.length_a   1.000
_cell.length_b   1.000
_cell.length_c   1.000
_cell.angle_alpha   90.00
_cell.angle_beta   90.00
_cell.angle_gamma   90.00
#
_symmetry.space_group_name_H-M   'P 1'
#
loop_
_entity.id
_entity.type
_entity.pdbx_description
1 polymer ?
#
loop_
_entity_poly.entity_id
_entity_poly.type
_entity_poly.pdbx_seq_one_letter_code
_entity_poly.pdbx_strand_id
1 'polypeptide(L)'
;MKWRRFHHALALTGAIILLFLTGTGLLLNHSHDLKLDQRLLPNAIATYLMDAQHPHIRQSWMLAKTPIVSTDAGSLVSPHWLEEITRISVYTLSIGWLVVAGEKLFLYDKNGALITQLGKPPGQLAEAWPITFDDEKTGCSQLDMATLQWHPCSRPPVASTLPLPAQASASLMAREQVLQAWKRAQHLSWETLLLKLHNGTLFGRAGPWLLDAFGLLIIAMILSGLALRRRKH
;
A
#
# COMPACT_ATOMS: atom_id res chain seq x y z
N MET A 1 -18.86 -26.45 46.07
CA MET A 1 -19.64 -25.91 44.92
C MET A 1 -19.09 -24.62 44.30
N LYS A 2 -18.64 -23.62 45.07
CA LYS A 2 -18.18 -22.31 44.54
C LYS A 2 -17.01 -22.39 43.53
N TRP A 3 -15.98 -23.20 43.83
CA TRP A 3 -14.80 -23.37 42.97
C TRP A 3 -15.10 -23.94 41.58
N ARG A 4 -16.08 -24.85 41.46
CA ARG A 4 -16.44 -25.45 40.16
C ARG A 4 -17.17 -24.45 39.25
N ARG A 5 -18.06 -23.62 39.83
CA ARG A 5 -18.74 -22.55 39.08
C ARG A 5 -17.76 -21.47 38.63
N PHE A 6 -16.82 -21.08 39.48
CA PHE A 6 -15.75 -20.15 39.12
C PHE A 6 -14.88 -20.68 37.98
N HIS A 7 -14.43 -21.93 38.07
CA HIS A 7 -13.68 -22.57 36.99
C HIS A 7 -14.47 -22.62 35.68
N HIS A 8 -15.75 -22.98 35.70
CA HIS A 8 -16.60 -23.03 34.49
C HIS A 8 -16.76 -21.65 33.85
N ALA A 9 -16.97 -20.58 34.64
CA ALA A 9 -17.10 -19.23 34.12
C ALA A 9 -15.79 -18.77 33.45
N LEU A 10 -14.65 -19.01 34.12
CA LEU A 10 -13.33 -18.67 33.61
C LEU A 10 -12.98 -19.50 32.36
N ALA A 11 -13.40 -20.76 32.33
CA ALA A 11 -13.19 -21.65 31.21
C ALA A 11 -14.01 -21.29 29.96
N LEU A 12 -15.25 -20.82 30.13
CA LEU A 12 -16.06 -20.34 29.00
C LEU A 12 -15.41 -19.12 28.34
N THR A 13 -15.00 -18.13 29.15
CA THR A 13 -14.29 -16.95 28.64
C THR A 13 -12.99 -17.34 27.95
N GLY A 14 -12.19 -18.21 28.58
CA GLY A 14 -10.94 -18.71 28.00
C GLY A 14 -11.15 -19.48 26.69
N ALA A 15 -12.22 -20.27 26.58
CA ALA A 15 -12.56 -21.01 25.36
C ALA A 15 -12.91 -20.09 24.19
N ILE A 16 -13.66 -19.00 24.44
CA ILE A 16 -14.00 -18.01 23.40
C ILE A 16 -12.73 -17.33 22.89
N ILE A 17 -11.86 -16.90 23.80
CA ILE A 17 -10.57 -16.28 23.46
C ILE A 17 -9.70 -17.26 22.66
N LEU A 18 -9.58 -18.50 23.11
CA LEU A 18 -8.78 -19.52 22.44
C LEU A 18 -9.34 -19.84 21.04
N LEU A 19 -10.67 -19.90 20.89
CA LEU A 19 -11.32 -20.11 19.60
C LEU A 19 -10.99 -18.96 18.65
N PHE A 20 -11.05 -17.73 19.13
CA PHE A 20 -10.66 -16.55 18.37
C PHE A 20 -9.18 -16.58 17.95
N LEU A 21 -8.26 -16.86 18.88
CA LEU A 21 -6.82 -16.93 18.59
C LEU A 21 -6.47 -18.06 17.62
N THR A 22 -7.08 -19.23 17.82
CA THR A 22 -6.87 -20.40 16.96
C THR A 22 -7.48 -20.16 15.58
N GLY A 23 -8.68 -19.59 15.50
CA GLY A 23 -9.35 -19.28 14.25
C GLY A 23 -8.58 -18.24 13.42
N THR A 24 -8.16 -17.14 14.05
CA THR A 24 -7.32 -16.14 13.38
C THR A 24 -5.96 -16.71 12.98
N GLY A 25 -5.32 -17.51 13.85
CA GLY A 25 -4.06 -18.18 13.53
C GLY A 25 -4.16 -19.17 12.36
N LEU A 26 -5.26 -19.93 12.28
CA LEU A 26 -5.50 -20.85 11.17
C LEU A 26 -5.71 -20.11 9.85
N LEU A 27 -6.48 -19.02 9.87
CA LEU A 27 -6.68 -18.16 8.69
C LEU A 27 -5.37 -17.53 8.23
N LEU A 28 -4.54 -17.06 9.16
CA LEU A 28 -3.21 -16.52 8.86
C LEU A 28 -2.27 -17.58 8.30
N ASN A 29 -2.32 -18.81 8.82
CA ASN A 29 -1.50 -19.92 8.31
C ASN A 29 -1.85 -20.31 6.85
N HIS A 30 -3.10 -20.04 6.44
CA HIS A 30 -3.57 -20.25 5.07
C HIS A 30 -3.81 -18.92 4.34
N SER A 31 -3.14 -17.83 4.73
CA SER A 31 -3.41 -16.50 4.17
C SER A 31 -3.20 -16.47 2.66
N HIS A 32 -2.14 -17.13 2.17
CA HIS A 32 -1.83 -17.23 0.75
C HIS A 32 -2.88 -18.06 -0.03
N ASP A 33 -3.23 -19.25 0.48
CA ASP A 33 -4.23 -20.15 -0.16
C ASP A 33 -5.60 -19.47 -0.26
N LEU A 34 -5.96 -18.71 0.77
CA LEU A 34 -7.21 -17.95 0.86
C LEU A 34 -7.13 -16.57 0.17
N LYS A 35 -5.95 -16.20 -0.34
CA LYS A 35 -5.65 -14.90 -0.98
C LYS A 35 -5.95 -13.70 -0.08
N LEU A 36 -5.77 -13.86 1.23
CA LEU A 36 -6.01 -12.80 2.22
C LEU A 36 -4.98 -11.68 2.13
N ASP A 37 -3.78 -12.00 1.63
CA ASP A 37 -2.68 -11.10 1.28
C ASP A 37 -3.03 -10.20 0.07
N GLN A 38 -3.77 -10.75 -0.89
CA GLN A 38 -4.13 -10.07 -2.14
C GLN A 38 -5.45 -9.28 -2.06
N ARG A 39 -6.35 -9.68 -1.16
CA ARG A 39 -7.64 -9.01 -0.97
C ARG A 39 -7.45 -7.74 -0.14
N LEU A 40 -7.50 -6.60 -0.82
CA LEU A 40 -7.40 -5.29 -0.19
C LEU A 40 -8.60 -4.98 0.70
N LEU A 41 -8.36 -4.23 1.76
CA LEU A 41 -9.39 -3.81 2.69
C LEU A 41 -10.31 -2.73 2.09
N PRO A 42 -11.60 -2.71 2.49
CA PRO A 42 -12.49 -1.58 2.23
C PRO A 42 -11.92 -0.27 2.78
N ASN A 43 -12.27 0.86 2.15
CA ASN A 43 -11.76 2.19 2.54
C ASN A 43 -11.97 2.48 4.03
N ALA A 44 -13.17 2.24 4.57
CA ALA A 44 -13.50 2.53 5.96
C ALA A 44 -12.57 1.82 6.97
N ILE A 45 -12.24 0.55 6.70
CA ILE A 45 -11.37 -0.24 7.58
C ILE A 45 -9.90 0.16 7.40
N ALA A 46 -9.48 0.41 6.15
CA ALA A 46 -8.15 0.88 5.83
C ALA A 46 -7.80 2.19 6.54
N THR A 47 -8.73 3.15 6.59
CA THR A 47 -8.56 4.43 7.29
C THR A 47 -8.34 4.23 8.79
N TYR A 48 -9.08 3.31 9.41
CA TYR A 48 -8.92 2.98 10.83
C TYR A 48 -7.55 2.36 11.14
N LEU A 49 -7.03 1.48 10.26
CA LEU A 49 -5.82 0.69 10.51
C LEU A 49 -4.50 1.47 10.45
N MET A 50 -4.46 2.53 9.66
CA MET A 50 -3.23 3.29 9.41
C MET A 50 -3.17 4.64 10.11
N ASP A 51 -4.25 5.09 10.76
CA ASP A 51 -4.36 6.47 11.27
C ASP A 51 -4.07 7.53 10.17
N ALA A 52 -4.01 7.10 8.91
CA ALA A 52 -3.36 7.80 7.83
C ALA A 52 -4.40 8.49 6.95
N GLN A 53 -4.17 9.79 6.77
CA GLN A 53 -4.81 10.58 5.73
C GLN A 53 -4.54 9.90 4.39
N HIS A 54 -5.60 9.67 3.62
CA HIS A 54 -5.48 9.15 2.26
C HIS A 54 -4.55 10.05 1.44
N PRO A 55 -3.73 9.49 0.54
CA PRO A 55 -2.82 10.30 -0.26
C PRO A 55 -3.61 11.40 -0.98
N HIS A 56 -3.26 12.64 -0.69
CA HIS A 56 -3.87 13.80 -1.31
C HIS A 56 -3.21 14.01 -2.67
N ILE A 57 -4.00 13.93 -3.73
CA ILE A 57 -3.52 14.17 -5.09
C ILE A 57 -3.09 15.63 -5.19
N ARG A 58 -1.79 15.85 -5.36
CA ARG A 58 -1.24 17.18 -5.63
C ARG A 58 -1.39 17.51 -7.10
N GLN A 59 -0.99 16.58 -7.96
CA GLN A 59 -0.94 16.77 -9.41
C GLN A 59 -1.16 15.42 -10.12
N SER A 60 -1.78 15.46 -11.30
CA SER A 60 -2.04 14.25 -12.10
C SER A 60 -1.92 14.55 -13.59
N TRP A 61 -1.31 13.63 -14.33
CA TRP A 61 -1.14 13.69 -15.77
C TRP A 61 -1.64 12.40 -16.42
N MET A 62 -2.12 12.52 -17.65
CA MET A 62 -2.52 11.37 -18.45
C MET A 62 -1.52 11.19 -19.59
N LEU A 63 -0.70 10.16 -19.48
CA LEU A 63 0.23 9.75 -20.51
C LEU A 63 -0.49 8.69 -21.38
N ALA A 64 -1.13 9.13 -22.47
CA ALA A 64 -2.12 8.38 -23.30
C ALA A 64 -3.28 7.86 -22.45
N LYS A 65 -3.18 6.61 -21.99
CA LYS A 65 -4.17 5.93 -21.14
C LYS A 65 -3.62 5.61 -19.75
N THR A 66 -2.44 6.16 -19.44
CA THR A 66 -1.68 5.81 -18.24
C THR A 66 -1.59 7.03 -17.34
N PRO A 67 -2.30 7.01 -16.21
CA PRO A 67 -2.21 8.10 -15.26
C PRO A 67 -0.87 8.06 -14.54
N ILE A 68 -0.23 9.21 -14.48
CA ILE A 68 0.89 9.51 -13.60
C ILE A 68 0.36 10.47 -12.55
N VAL A 69 0.46 10.13 -11.27
CA VAL A 69 -0.14 10.94 -10.19
C VAL A 69 0.88 11.18 -9.10
N SER A 70 1.09 12.44 -8.74
CA SER A 70 1.91 12.84 -7.60
C SER A 70 1.02 13.15 -6.40
N THR A 71 1.42 12.66 -5.24
CA THR A 71 0.70 12.83 -3.97
C THR A 71 1.67 13.31 -2.88
N ASP A 72 1.13 13.64 -1.72
CA ASP A 72 1.92 13.91 -0.51
C ASP A 72 2.58 12.67 0.11
N ALA A 73 2.11 11.45 -0.21
CA ALA A 73 2.62 10.20 0.34
C ALA A 73 3.46 9.37 -0.66
N GLY A 74 3.70 9.91 -1.86
CA GLY A 74 4.40 9.19 -2.94
C GLY A 74 3.82 9.47 -4.32
N SER A 75 4.19 8.66 -5.29
CA SER A 75 3.79 8.84 -6.69
C SER A 75 3.30 7.55 -7.32
N LEU A 76 2.19 7.63 -8.06
CA LEU A 76 1.70 6.56 -8.93
C LEU A 76 2.29 6.74 -10.32
N VAL A 77 3.10 5.77 -10.75
CA VAL A 77 3.51 5.56 -12.14
C VAL A 77 2.83 4.28 -12.60
N SER A 78 1.60 4.41 -13.10
CA SER A 78 0.67 3.28 -13.20
C SER A 78 1.29 2.07 -13.91
N PRO A 79 1.19 0.85 -13.33
CA PRO A 79 0.41 0.49 -12.14
C PRO A 79 1.17 0.58 -10.80
N HIS A 80 2.41 1.08 -10.79
CA HIS A 80 3.32 0.99 -9.65
C HIS A 80 3.23 2.21 -8.73
N TRP A 81 3.15 1.96 -7.43
CA TRP A 81 3.31 2.98 -6.41
C TRP A 81 4.79 3.14 -6.03
N LEU A 82 5.23 4.39 -5.88
CA LEU A 82 6.54 4.78 -5.40
C LEU A 82 6.35 5.50 -4.07
N GLU A 83 6.92 4.95 -2.99
CA GLU A 83 6.72 5.44 -1.62
C GLU A 83 7.39 6.79 -1.36
N GLU A 84 8.49 7.08 -2.06
CA GLU A 84 9.14 8.38 -1.98
C GLU A 84 8.50 9.35 -2.97
N ILE A 85 8.47 10.65 -2.59
CA ILE A 85 8.12 11.73 -3.51
C ILE A 85 9.27 11.86 -4.51
N THR A 86 9.23 11.04 -5.55
CA THR A 86 10.23 11.05 -6.61
C THR A 86 9.88 12.11 -7.63
N ARG A 87 10.87 12.90 -8.03
CA ARG A 87 10.75 13.68 -9.26
C ARG A 87 10.51 12.73 -10.43
N ILE A 88 9.45 12.99 -11.18
CA ILE A 88 9.08 12.21 -12.36
C ILE A 88 9.46 13.02 -13.59
N SER A 89 10.17 12.40 -14.52
CA SER A 89 10.49 12.97 -15.82
C SER A 89 10.01 12.02 -16.92
N VAL A 90 9.40 12.58 -17.97
CA VAL A 90 8.86 11.80 -19.09
C VAL A 90 9.58 12.19 -20.37
N TYR A 91 10.04 11.19 -21.12
CA TYR A 91 10.75 11.32 -22.38
C TYR A 91 9.97 10.64 -23.49
N THR A 92 9.93 11.25 -24.66
CA THR A 92 9.27 10.66 -25.83
C THR A 92 10.28 9.94 -26.70
N LEU A 93 9.96 8.70 -27.06
CA LEU A 93 10.73 7.82 -27.94
C LEU A 93 9.88 7.48 -29.17
N SER A 94 10.52 7.01 -30.25
CA SER A 94 9.81 6.53 -31.44
C SER A 94 8.88 5.34 -31.15
N ILE A 95 9.22 4.53 -30.14
CA ILE A 95 8.48 3.34 -29.72
C ILE A 95 7.41 3.61 -28.66
N GLY A 96 7.39 4.80 -28.05
CA GLY A 96 6.52 5.15 -26.94
C GLY A 96 7.16 6.15 -25.99
N TRP A 97 7.09 5.90 -24.69
CA TRP A 97 7.49 6.87 -23.66
C TRP A 97 8.37 6.24 -22.59
N LEU A 98 9.40 6.96 -22.16
CA LEU A 98 10.23 6.59 -21.03
C LEU A 98 9.89 7.49 -19.84
N VAL A 99 9.59 6.90 -18.69
CA VAL A 99 9.31 7.63 -17.45
C VAL A 99 10.43 7.32 -16.47
N VAL A 100 11.22 8.32 -16.11
CA VAL A 100 12.17 8.26 -14.99
C VAL A 100 11.44 8.69 -13.74
N ALA A 101 11.46 7.89 -12.69
CA ALA A 101 10.97 8.26 -11.37
C ALA A 101 11.98 7.80 -10.31
N GLY A 102 12.79 8.76 -9.84
CA GLY A 102 13.94 8.46 -8.98
C GLY A 102 14.94 7.54 -9.68
N GLU A 103 15.25 6.39 -9.07
CA GLU A 103 16.16 5.39 -9.65
C GLU A 103 15.45 4.35 -10.55
N LYS A 104 14.17 4.53 -10.84
CA LYS A 104 13.40 3.59 -11.67
C LYS A 104 13.08 4.18 -13.03
N LEU A 105 13.18 3.34 -14.04
CA LEU A 105 12.86 3.65 -15.43
C LEU A 105 11.67 2.79 -15.87
N PHE A 106 10.65 3.40 -16.45
CA PHE A 106 9.50 2.70 -17.00
C PHE A 106 9.36 3.01 -18.48
N LEU A 107 9.38 1.99 -19.32
CA LEU A 107 9.16 2.13 -20.76
C LEU A 107 7.71 1.75 -21.08
N TYR A 108 6.98 2.68 -21.66
CA TYR A 108 5.61 2.52 -22.13
C TYR A 108 5.56 2.52 -23.65
N ASP A 109 4.62 1.79 -24.23
CA ASP A 109 4.31 1.89 -25.65
C ASP A 109 3.49 3.16 -25.94
N LYS A 110 3.26 3.44 -27.23
CA LYS A 110 2.41 4.55 -27.69
C LYS A 110 0.96 4.51 -27.21
N ASN A 111 0.47 3.37 -26.73
CA ASN A 111 -0.88 3.20 -26.20
C ASN A 111 -0.94 3.41 -24.67
N GLY A 112 0.21 3.59 -24.02
CA GLY A 112 0.34 3.67 -22.56
C GLY A 112 0.53 2.30 -21.88
N ALA A 113 0.66 1.20 -22.61
CA ALA A 113 0.95 -0.10 -22.00
C ALA A 113 2.40 -0.14 -21.51
N LEU A 114 2.62 -0.58 -20.27
CA LEU A 114 3.98 -0.77 -19.74
C LEU A 114 4.66 -1.91 -20.51
N ILE A 115 5.71 -1.58 -21.25
CA ILE A 115 6.57 -2.55 -21.94
C ILE A 115 7.50 -3.22 -20.93
N THR A 116 8.23 -2.41 -20.16
CA THR A 116 9.20 -2.93 -19.18
C THR A 116 9.58 -1.90 -18.13
N GLN A 117 10.08 -2.39 -16.99
CA GLN A 117 10.75 -1.59 -15.98
C GLN A 117 12.26 -1.85 -16.09
N LEU A 118 13.02 -0.79 -16.36
CA LEU A 118 14.47 -0.80 -16.37
C LEU A 118 14.99 -0.33 -14.99
N GLY A 119 16.22 -0.72 -14.68
CA GLY A 119 16.90 -0.34 -13.44
C GLY A 119 17.37 1.12 -13.43
N LYS A 120 18.45 1.39 -12.68
CA LYS A 120 19.00 2.73 -12.50
C LYS A 120 19.30 3.40 -13.85
N PRO A 121 18.81 4.63 -14.09
CA PRO A 121 19.13 5.34 -15.31
C PRO A 121 20.64 5.58 -15.42
N PRO A 122 21.25 5.38 -16.61
CA PRO A 122 22.67 5.65 -16.80
C PRO A 122 23.00 7.14 -16.67
N GLY A 123 23.94 7.48 -15.79
CA GLY A 123 24.59 8.79 -15.69
C GLY A 123 23.63 10.00 -15.72
N GLN A 124 23.92 10.94 -16.62
CA GLN A 124 23.23 12.23 -16.82
C GLN A 124 21.70 12.16 -17.02
N LEU A 125 21.12 10.98 -17.29
CA LEU A 125 19.66 10.82 -17.36
C LEU A 125 18.97 11.00 -15.99
N ALA A 126 19.69 10.77 -14.88
CA ALA A 126 19.18 11.03 -13.53
C ALA A 126 19.14 12.54 -13.19
N GLU A 127 19.98 13.35 -13.84
CA GLU A 127 20.14 14.78 -13.55
C GLU A 127 19.33 15.68 -14.51
N ALA A 128 18.84 15.12 -15.61
CA ALA A 128 18.30 15.92 -16.69
C ALA A 128 16.79 16.07 -16.65
N TRP A 129 16.38 17.34 -16.59
CA TRP A 129 15.01 17.80 -16.60
C TRP A 129 14.50 18.07 -18.01
N PRO A 130 13.46 17.36 -18.44
CA PRO A 130 12.58 17.87 -19.47
C PRO A 130 11.17 18.12 -18.98
N ILE A 131 10.82 17.68 -17.78
CA ILE A 131 9.57 18.07 -17.12
C ILE A 131 9.85 18.03 -15.63
N THR A 132 10.40 19.11 -15.09
CA THR A 132 10.27 19.36 -13.66
C THR A 132 8.87 19.86 -13.44
N PHE A 133 8.05 19.06 -12.75
CA PHE A 133 6.78 19.53 -12.20
C PHE A 133 7.07 20.37 -10.96
N ASP A 134 7.76 21.49 -11.17
CA ASP A 134 7.96 22.55 -10.19
C ASP A 134 6.95 23.65 -10.56
N ASP A 135 6.25 24.21 -9.57
CA ASP A 135 5.07 25.05 -9.75
C ASP A 135 5.31 26.33 -10.60
N GLU A 136 6.56 26.62 -10.98
CA GLU A 136 6.95 27.86 -11.66
C GLU A 136 7.72 27.71 -12.99
N LYS A 137 8.19 26.52 -13.40
CA LYS A 137 9.02 26.38 -14.62
C LYS A 137 8.74 25.12 -15.45
N THR A 138 7.85 25.23 -16.42
CA THR A 138 7.68 24.24 -17.50
C THR A 138 8.76 24.42 -18.57
N GLY A 139 9.90 23.75 -18.41
CA GLY A 139 10.88 23.57 -19.48
C GLY A 139 10.74 22.19 -20.10
N CYS A 140 10.94 22.05 -21.41
CA CYS A 140 10.99 20.76 -22.12
C CYS A 140 12.37 20.48 -22.69
N SER A 141 12.87 19.25 -22.49
CA SER A 141 14.13 18.77 -23.08
C SER A 141 13.90 17.42 -23.76
N GLN A 142 14.47 17.24 -24.94
CA GLN A 142 14.41 15.99 -25.69
C GLN A 142 15.77 15.29 -25.57
N LEU A 143 15.75 13.99 -25.27
CA LEU A 143 16.94 13.15 -25.33
C LEU A 143 17.19 12.78 -26.79
N ASP A 144 18.34 13.17 -27.31
CA ASP A 144 18.82 12.63 -28.58
C ASP A 144 19.35 11.22 -28.33
N MET A 145 18.69 10.21 -28.91
CA MET A 145 19.05 8.80 -28.74
C MET A 145 20.34 8.40 -29.46
N ALA A 146 20.80 9.19 -30.44
CA ALA A 146 22.05 8.94 -31.16
C ALA A 146 23.26 9.46 -30.38
N THR A 147 23.10 10.58 -29.66
CA THR A 147 24.19 11.23 -28.92
C THR A 147 24.09 11.03 -27.40
N LEU A 148 22.94 10.57 -26.92
CA LEU A 148 22.56 10.52 -25.50
C LEU A 148 22.69 11.89 -24.80
N GLN A 149 22.55 12.98 -25.55
CA GLN A 149 22.63 14.36 -25.06
C GLN A 149 21.25 15.04 -25.05
N TRP A 150 21.15 16.07 -24.21
CA TRP A 150 19.92 16.83 -23.99
C TRP A 150 19.83 18.05 -24.90
N HIS A 151 18.69 18.21 -25.57
CA HIS A 151 18.36 19.42 -26.33
C HIS A 151 17.06 20.06 -25.84
N PRO A 152 16.97 21.39 -25.72
CA PRO A 152 15.70 22.06 -25.41
C PRO A 152 14.68 21.78 -26.51
N CYS A 153 13.46 21.43 -26.13
CA CYS A 153 12.39 21.10 -27.05
C CYS A 153 11.47 22.32 -27.24
N SER A 154 11.14 22.65 -28.50
CA SER A 154 10.40 23.88 -28.85
C SER A 154 8.90 23.81 -28.52
N ARG A 155 8.35 22.60 -28.32
CA ARG A 155 6.96 22.36 -27.89
C ARG A 155 6.93 21.12 -27.00
N PRO A 156 6.45 21.21 -25.74
CA PRO A 156 6.20 20.00 -24.97
C PRO A 156 5.24 19.09 -25.76
N PRO A 157 5.52 17.78 -25.88
CA PRO A 157 4.68 16.85 -26.61
C PRO A 157 3.35 16.71 -25.87
N VAL A 158 2.39 17.59 -26.16
CA VAL A 158 1.04 17.65 -25.58
C VAL A 158 1.05 17.22 -24.11
N ALA A 159 1.88 17.89 -23.30
CA ALA A 159 1.58 18.00 -21.89
C ALA A 159 0.53 19.10 -21.81
N SER A 160 -0.73 18.77 -22.12
CA SER A 160 -1.82 19.55 -21.57
C SER A 160 -1.57 19.49 -20.08
N THR A 161 -1.12 20.60 -19.49
CA THR A 161 -1.35 20.86 -18.08
C THR A 161 -2.86 20.79 -17.93
N LEU A 162 -3.41 19.60 -17.66
CA LEU A 162 -4.77 19.52 -17.19
C LEU A 162 -4.70 20.17 -15.81
N PRO A 163 -5.38 21.32 -15.61
CA PRO A 163 -5.56 21.81 -14.27
C PRO A 163 -6.27 20.69 -13.50
N LEU A 164 -5.84 20.40 -12.28
CA LEU A 164 -6.71 19.63 -11.38
C LEU A 164 -8.05 20.38 -11.22
N PRO A 165 -9.19 19.73 -10.93
CA PRO A 165 -9.68 18.43 -11.36
C PRO A 165 -11.06 18.65 -12.05
N ALA A 166 -11.10 18.88 -13.36
CA ALA A 166 -12.37 19.21 -14.05
C ALA A 166 -12.88 18.16 -15.05
N GLN A 167 -12.15 17.05 -15.25
CA GLN A 167 -12.68 15.89 -15.99
C GLN A 167 -13.15 14.86 -14.97
N ALA A 168 -14.36 15.06 -14.44
CA ALA A 168 -14.90 14.34 -13.29
C ALA A 168 -14.86 12.80 -13.39
N SER A 169 -14.83 12.21 -14.58
CA SER A 169 -14.73 10.75 -14.75
C SER A 169 -13.29 10.22 -14.78
N ALA A 170 -12.37 10.93 -15.46
CA ALA A 170 -10.96 10.55 -15.51
C ALA A 170 -10.26 10.76 -14.14
N SER A 171 -10.65 11.79 -13.39
CA SER A 171 -10.14 12.04 -12.04
C SER A 171 -10.64 11.01 -11.02
N LEU A 172 -11.88 10.52 -11.16
CA LEU A 172 -12.40 9.45 -10.30
C LEU A 172 -11.67 8.12 -10.54
N MET A 173 -11.49 7.71 -11.80
CA MET A 173 -10.71 6.50 -12.11
C MET A 173 -9.26 6.60 -11.66
N ALA A 174 -8.61 7.75 -11.89
CA ALA A 174 -7.25 7.99 -11.41
C ALA A 174 -7.17 7.92 -9.88
N ARG A 175 -8.15 8.50 -9.16
CA ARG A 175 -8.22 8.47 -7.70
C ARG A 175 -8.42 7.06 -7.16
N GLU A 176 -9.26 6.24 -7.78
CA GLU A 176 -9.42 4.84 -7.40
C GLU A 176 -8.14 4.04 -7.64
N GLN A 177 -7.46 4.24 -8.77
CA GLN A 177 -6.19 3.58 -9.07
C GLN A 177 -5.09 3.98 -8.08
N VAL A 178 -5.00 5.26 -7.73
CA VAL A 178 -4.09 5.77 -6.69
C VAL A 178 -4.37 5.11 -5.36
N LEU A 179 -5.63 5.09 -4.91
CA LEU A 179 -6.02 4.47 -3.65
C LEU A 179 -5.69 2.97 -3.64
N GLN A 180 -5.97 2.25 -4.71
CA GLN A 180 -5.67 0.82 -4.79
C GLN A 180 -4.16 0.54 -4.81
N ALA A 181 -3.39 1.28 -5.60
CA ALA A 181 -1.94 1.12 -5.69
C ALA A 181 -1.27 1.45 -4.35
N TRP A 182 -1.68 2.54 -3.70
CA TRP A 182 -1.23 2.91 -2.36
C TRP A 182 -1.57 1.84 -1.32
N LYS A 183 -2.80 1.32 -1.32
CA LYS A 183 -3.19 0.21 -0.42
C LYS A 183 -2.33 -1.04 -0.60
N ARG A 184 -1.99 -1.39 -1.85
CA ARG A 184 -1.09 -2.53 -2.13
C ARG A 184 0.30 -2.27 -1.58
N ALA A 185 0.87 -1.09 -1.82
CA ALA A 185 2.18 -0.72 -1.30
C ALA A 185 2.24 -0.77 0.23
N GLN A 186 1.19 -0.30 0.88
CA GLN A 186 1.07 -0.32 2.34
C GLN A 186 0.60 -1.68 2.90
N HIS A 187 0.50 -2.72 2.07
CA HIS A 187 0.06 -4.05 2.46
C HIS A 187 -1.28 -4.06 3.23
N LEU A 188 -2.24 -3.20 2.83
CA LEU A 188 -3.55 -3.11 3.46
C LEU A 188 -4.50 -4.21 3.02
N SER A 189 -4.21 -5.42 3.47
CA SER A 189 -4.95 -6.63 3.13
C SER A 189 -5.73 -7.19 4.31
N TRP A 190 -6.61 -8.16 4.05
CA TRP A 190 -7.30 -8.91 5.11
C TRP A 190 -6.33 -9.65 6.02
N GLU A 191 -5.21 -10.12 5.47
CA GLU A 191 -4.13 -10.71 6.25
C GLU A 191 -3.59 -9.72 7.28
N THR A 192 -3.27 -8.48 6.88
CA THR A 192 -2.76 -7.46 7.81
C THR A 192 -3.76 -7.14 8.92
N LEU A 193 -5.05 -7.06 8.60
CA LEU A 193 -6.09 -6.88 9.62
C LEU A 193 -6.14 -8.06 10.59
N LEU A 194 -6.14 -9.29 10.09
CA LEU A 194 -6.14 -10.50 10.93
C LEU A 194 -4.89 -10.58 11.79
N LEU A 195 -3.74 -10.19 11.26
CA LEU A 195 -2.47 -10.18 11.96
C LEU A 195 -2.49 -9.16 13.10
N LYS A 196 -2.97 -7.93 12.85
CA LYS A 196 -3.16 -6.91 13.90
C LYS A 196 -4.18 -7.33 14.97
N LEU A 197 -5.20 -8.07 14.57
CA LEU A 197 -6.23 -8.58 15.48
C LEU A 197 -5.68 -9.73 16.33
N HIS A 198 -4.92 -10.65 15.73
CA HIS A 198 -4.32 -11.81 16.37
C HIS A 198 -3.22 -11.43 17.37
N ASN A 199 -2.38 -10.45 17.02
CA ASN A 199 -1.35 -9.93 17.92
C ASN A 199 -1.82 -8.75 18.79
N GLY A 200 -3.10 -8.36 18.67
CA GLY A 200 -3.77 -7.36 19.51
C GLY A 200 -3.37 -5.92 19.19
N THR A 201 -2.42 -5.69 18.28
CA THR A 201 -1.97 -4.34 17.90
C THR A 201 -3.07 -3.50 17.25
N LEU A 202 -4.19 -4.09 16.84
CA LEU A 202 -5.37 -3.37 16.37
C LEU A 202 -5.89 -2.36 17.41
N PHE A 203 -5.79 -2.68 18.70
CA PHE A 203 -6.25 -1.80 19.79
C PHE A 203 -5.13 -0.87 20.30
N GLY A 204 -4.12 -0.61 19.46
CA GLY A 204 -2.98 0.22 19.80
C GLY A 204 -2.15 -0.36 20.94
N ARG A 205 -1.63 0.51 21.81
CA ARG A 205 -0.69 0.14 22.88
C ARG A 205 -1.25 -0.80 23.94
N ALA A 206 -2.55 -0.75 24.22
CA ALA A 206 -3.18 -1.57 25.25
C ALA A 206 -3.47 -3.01 24.78
N GLY A 207 -3.54 -3.23 23.46
CA GLY A 207 -3.97 -4.50 22.90
C GLY A 207 -3.04 -5.69 23.18
N PRO A 208 -1.70 -5.56 23.03
CA PRO A 208 -0.78 -6.63 23.42
C PRO A 208 -0.90 -7.02 24.90
N TRP A 209 -1.04 -6.04 25.80
CA TRP A 209 -1.25 -6.31 27.23
C TRP A 209 -2.56 -7.06 27.50
N LEU A 210 -3.61 -6.75 26.74
CA LEU A 210 -4.88 -7.48 26.82
C LEU A 210 -4.71 -8.94 26.38
N LEU A 211 -3.93 -9.20 25.32
CA LEU A 211 -3.61 -10.56 24.90
C LEU A 211 -2.74 -11.32 25.89
N ASP A 212 -1.79 -10.65 26.54
CA ASP A 212 -1.00 -11.27 27.60
C ASP A 212 -1.89 -11.67 28.79
N ALA A 213 -2.85 -10.80 29.17
CA ALA A 213 -3.84 -11.12 30.18
C ALA A 213 -4.72 -12.32 29.79
N PHE A 214 -5.07 -12.44 28.51
CA PHE A 214 -5.77 -13.60 27.96
C PHE A 214 -4.93 -14.88 28.05
N GLY A 215 -3.64 -14.80 27.71
CA GLY A 215 -2.70 -15.92 27.89
C GLY A 215 -2.60 -16.38 29.34
N LEU A 216 -2.48 -15.44 30.28
CA LEU A 216 -2.47 -15.73 31.72
C LEU A 216 -3.77 -16.37 32.20
N LEU A 217 -4.93 -15.91 31.68
CA LEU A 217 -6.23 -16.50 31.98
C LEU A 217 -6.31 -17.95 31.52
N ILE A 218 -5.80 -18.26 30.32
CA ILE A 218 -5.74 -19.63 29.79
C ILE A 218 -4.83 -20.51 30.66
N ILE A 219 -3.66 -20.01 31.08
CA ILE A 219 -2.77 -20.73 32.00
C ILE A 219 -3.48 -21.03 33.33
N ALA A 220 -4.15 -20.04 33.91
CA ALA A 220 -4.91 -20.21 35.15
C ALA A 220 -6.06 -21.23 35.00
N MET A 221 -6.72 -21.25 33.84
CA MET A 221 -7.73 -22.26 33.50
C MET A 221 -7.13 -23.67 33.48
N ILE A 222 -6.00 -23.86 32.80
CA ILE A 222 -5.31 -25.16 32.72
C ILE A 222 -4.90 -25.64 34.12
N LEU A 223 -4.26 -24.77 34.92
CA LEU A 223 -3.82 -25.11 36.27
C LEU A 223 -5.00 -25.43 37.20
N SER A 224 -6.08 -24.64 37.13
CA SER A 224 -7.27 -24.88 37.95
C SER A 224 -7.99 -26.17 37.57
N GLY A 225 -8.03 -26.52 36.28
CA GLY A 225 -8.55 -27.80 35.80
C GLY A 225 -7.73 -28.99 36.29
N LEU A 226 -6.40 -28.91 36.22
CA LEU A 226 -5.49 -29.94 36.76
C LEU A 226 -5.65 -30.12 38.28
N ALA A 227 -5.77 -29.01 39.03
CA ALA A 227 -5.98 -29.04 40.47
C ALA A 227 -7.33 -29.69 40.84
N LEU A 228 -8.39 -29.40 40.08
CA LEU A 228 -9.71 -30.00 40.30
C LEU A 228 -9.71 -31.50 40.00
N ARG A 229 -8.96 -31.95 38.97
CA ARG A 229 -8.77 -33.36 38.66
C ARG A 229 -8.04 -34.10 39.78
N ARG A 230 -6.98 -33.52 40.34
CA ARG A 230 -6.22 -34.13 41.46
C ARG A 230 -7.04 -34.28 42.73
N ARG A 231 -8.02 -33.40 42.98
CA ARG A 231 -8.91 -33.48 44.17
C ARG A 231 -10.04 -34.51 44.02
N LYS A 232 -10.21 -35.08 42.83
CA LYS A 232 -11.24 -36.10 42.54
C LYS A 232 -10.72 -37.54 42.68
N HIS A 233 -9.39 -37.71 42.75
CA HIS A 233 -8.70 -38.93 43.16
C HIS A 233 -8.20 -38.75 44.60
#